data_AF-A0A3R9PD97-F1
#
_entry.id   AF-A0A3R9PD97-F1
#
_cell.length_a   1.000
_cell.length_b   1.000
_cell.length_c   1.000
_cell.angle_alpha   90.00
_cell.angle_beta   90.00
_cell.angle_gamma   90.00
#
_symmetry.space_group_name_H-M   'P 1'
#
loop_
_entity.id
_entity.type
_entity.pdbx_description
1 polymer ?
#
loop_
_entity_poly.entity_id
_entity_poly.type
_entity_poly.pdbx_seq_one_letter_code
_entity_poly.pdbx_strand_id
1 'polypeptide(L)'
;MSMEEKLKNELKALKRKAGITDDLEVVWAPDADSKLSGEVKGKTIYIYESEEEKAVNTLIHEVIDFLVSRALEPYVSLVNAMIKLLNDIAYKRKEETIETIARLLTSQEGR
;
A
#
# COMPACT_ATOMS: atom_id res chain seq x y z
N MET A 1 27.17 -19.37 -8.63
CA MET A 1 25.90 -18.89 -8.05
C MET A 1 25.39 -17.79 -8.96
N SER A 2 24.18 -17.94 -9.48
CA SER A 2 23.56 -16.92 -10.36
C SER A 2 23.18 -15.67 -9.57
N MET A 3 22.94 -14.55 -10.26
CA MET A 3 22.44 -13.32 -9.61
C MET A 3 21.15 -13.58 -8.84
N GLU A 4 20.23 -14.32 -9.46
CA GLU A 4 18.95 -14.67 -8.87
C GLU A 4 19.11 -15.51 -7.59
N GLU A 5 20.02 -16.48 -7.58
CA GLU A 5 20.33 -17.27 -6.38
C GLU A 5 20.91 -16.41 -5.25
N LYS A 6 21.79 -15.45 -5.59
CA LYS A 6 22.36 -14.51 -4.61
C LYS A 6 21.28 -13.65 -3.97
N LEU A 7 20.40 -13.05 -4.78
CA LEU A 7 19.29 -12.23 -4.29
C LEU A 7 18.31 -13.04 -3.43
N LYS A 8 17.99 -14.28 -3.83
CA LYS A 8 17.15 -15.20 -3.03
C LYS A 8 17.80 -15.53 -1.67
N ASN A 9 19.11 -15.77 -1.65
CA ASN A 9 19.84 -16.03 -0.42
C ASN A 9 19.89 -14.80 0.49
N GLU A 10 20.12 -13.61 -0.08
CA GLU A 10 20.13 -12.36 0.66
C GLU A 10 18.74 -12.05 1.24
N LEU A 11 17.68 -12.18 0.44
CA LEU A 11 16.31 -12.03 0.92
C LEU A 11 16.01 -13.00 2.07
N LYS A 12 16.43 -14.26 1.97
CA LYS A 12 16.26 -15.24 3.05
C LYS A 12 16.99 -14.82 4.32
N ALA A 13 18.20 -14.26 4.19
CA ALA A 13 18.96 -13.75 5.33
C ALA A 13 18.28 -12.53 5.97
N LEU A 14 17.79 -11.59 5.15
CA LEU A 14 17.05 -10.41 5.61
C LEU A 14 15.75 -10.81 6.32
N LYS A 15 14.95 -11.69 5.72
CA LYS A 15 13.71 -12.21 6.34
C LYS A 15 13.98 -12.83 7.71
N ARG A 16 15.04 -13.65 7.83
CA ARG A 16 15.43 -14.25 9.11
C ARG A 16 15.84 -13.20 10.14
N LYS A 17 16.63 -12.20 9.76
CA LYS A 17 17.08 -11.12 10.67
C LYS A 17 15.91 -10.25 11.15
N ALA A 18 14.98 -9.95 10.25
CA ALA A 18 13.83 -9.09 10.52
C ALA A 18 12.62 -9.84 11.11
N GLY A 19 12.69 -11.17 11.27
CA GLY A 19 11.57 -11.97 11.77
C GLY A 19 10.37 -12.03 10.80
N ILE A 20 10.60 -11.81 9.50
CA ILE A 20 9.55 -11.84 8.47
C ILE A 20 9.18 -13.29 8.19
N THR A 21 7.92 -13.64 8.45
CA THR A 21 7.35 -14.97 8.16
C THR A 21 6.55 -15.02 6.87
N ASP A 22 6.38 -13.88 6.19
CA ASP A 22 5.59 -13.78 4.96
C ASP A 22 6.24 -14.49 3.77
N ASP A 23 5.43 -14.82 2.77
CA ASP A 23 5.86 -15.36 1.47
C ASP A 23 6.49 -14.30 0.56
N LEU A 24 7.23 -13.33 1.11
CA LEU A 24 7.95 -12.34 0.32
C LEU A 24 9.00 -13.04 -0.53
N GLU A 25 8.94 -12.83 -1.85
CA GLU A 25 9.81 -13.42 -2.87
C GLU A 25 10.59 -12.33 -3.61
N VAL A 26 11.67 -12.72 -4.28
CA VAL A 26 12.47 -11.83 -5.15
C VAL A 26 12.62 -12.45 -6.54
N VAL A 27 12.45 -11.60 -7.55
CA VAL A 27 12.66 -11.92 -8.97
C VAL A 27 13.69 -10.94 -9.52
N TRP A 28 14.73 -11.49 -10.13
CA TRP A 28 15.67 -10.71 -10.92
C TRP A 28 15.17 -10.62 -12.36
N ALA A 29 14.85 -9.42 -12.81
CA ALA A 29 14.31 -9.14 -14.13
C ALA A 29 15.04 -7.92 -14.69
N PRO A 30 16.32 -8.04 -15.10
CA PRO A 30 17.12 -6.89 -15.49
C PRO A 30 16.46 -6.12 -16.63
N ASP A 31 16.31 -4.82 -16.46
CA ASP A 31 15.68 -3.93 -17.44
C ASP A 31 16.44 -2.59 -17.46
N ALA A 32 17.22 -2.38 -18.52
CA ALA A 32 18.03 -1.18 -18.69
C ALA A 32 17.21 0.07 -19.08
N ASP A 33 15.99 -0.12 -19.57
CA ASP A 33 15.08 0.97 -19.96
C ASP A 33 14.13 1.36 -18.80
N SER A 34 14.12 0.56 -17.73
CA SER A 34 13.36 0.86 -16.52
C SER A 34 13.87 2.14 -15.86
N LYS A 35 12.93 3.01 -15.47
CA LYS A 35 13.21 4.19 -14.63
C LYS A 35 13.35 3.84 -13.15
N LEU A 36 13.06 2.59 -12.78
CA LEU A 36 13.08 2.07 -11.41
C LEU A 36 14.20 1.05 -11.29
N SER A 37 14.93 1.09 -10.18
CA SER A 37 15.91 0.06 -9.84
C SER A 37 15.23 -1.23 -9.34
N GLY A 38 14.06 -1.09 -8.70
CA GLY A 38 13.23 -2.19 -8.23
C GLY A 38 11.84 -1.71 -7.84
N GLU A 39 10.94 -2.64 -7.56
CA GLU A 39 9.61 -2.36 -7.00
C GLU A 39 9.02 -3.57 -6.28
N VAL A 40 8.10 -3.33 -5.34
CA VAL A 40 7.30 -4.38 -4.71
C VAL A 40 5.90 -4.45 -5.33
N LYS A 41 5.60 -5.58 -5.97
CA LYS A 41 4.26 -5.89 -6.49
C LYS A 41 3.65 -7.05 -5.69
N GLY A 42 2.71 -6.72 -4.81
CA GLY A 42 2.10 -7.71 -3.91
C GLY A 42 3.11 -8.28 -2.92
N LYS A 43 3.46 -9.55 -3.07
CA LYS A 43 4.49 -10.24 -2.25
C LYS A 43 5.79 -10.52 -3.03
N THR A 44 6.00 -9.86 -4.16
CA THR A 44 7.16 -10.12 -5.01
C THR A 44 7.94 -8.83 -5.22
N ILE A 45 9.22 -8.87 -4.86
CA ILE A 45 10.19 -7.81 -5.11
C ILE A 45 10.80 -8.06 -6.49
N TYR A 46 10.66 -7.10 -7.39
CA TYR A 46 11.31 -7.11 -8.70
C TYR A 46 12.56 -6.24 -8.64
N ILE A 47 13.67 -6.78 -9.16
CA ILE A 47 14.95 -6.07 -9.24
C ILE A 47 15.34 -5.95 -10.72
N TYR A 48 15.47 -4.70 -11.18
CA TYR A 48 15.79 -4.34 -12.56
C TYR A 48 17.28 -4.08 -12.78
N GLU A 49 18.04 -3.88 -11.70
CA GLU A 49 19.49 -3.66 -11.76
C GLU A 49 20.22 -4.91 -12.26
N SER A 50 21.09 -4.70 -13.25
CA SER A 50 21.94 -5.77 -13.81
C SER A 50 23.25 -5.95 -13.04
N GLU A 51 23.72 -4.90 -12.37
CA GLU A 51 24.95 -4.90 -11.58
C GLU A 51 24.68 -5.46 -10.17
N GLU A 52 25.52 -6.39 -9.72
CA GLU A 52 25.30 -7.14 -8.48
C GLU A 52 25.15 -6.27 -7.25
N GLU A 53 26.09 -5.35 -7.04
CA GLU A 53 26.09 -4.48 -5.87
C GLU A 53 24.84 -3.60 -5.84
N LYS A 54 24.43 -3.08 -7.00
CA LYS A 54 23.21 -2.28 -7.13
C LYS A 54 21.96 -3.13 -6.87
N ALA A 55 21.88 -4.32 -7.47
CA ALA A 55 20.75 -5.23 -7.29
C ALA A 55 20.54 -5.62 -5.81
N VAL A 56 21.63 -5.90 -5.08
CA VAL A 56 21.57 -6.20 -3.64
C VAL A 56 21.14 -4.98 -2.84
N ASN A 57 21.69 -3.80 -3.13
CA ASN A 57 21.31 -2.57 -2.44
C ASN A 57 19.83 -2.22 -2.68
N THR A 58 19.34 -2.37 -3.91
CA THR A 58 17.93 -2.22 -4.25
C THR A 58 17.08 -3.21 -3.45
N LEU A 59 17.45 -4.50 -3.41
CA LEU A 59 16.70 -5.49 -2.64
C LEU A 59 16.58 -5.10 -1.16
N ILE A 60 17.65 -4.61 -0.55
CA ILE A 60 17.62 -4.13 0.84
C ILE A 60 16.66 -2.95 0.98
N HIS A 61 16.70 -1.98 0.06
CA HIS A 61 15.81 -0.83 0.05
C HIS A 61 14.34 -1.26 -0.04
N GLU A 62 13.99 -2.12 -0.99
CA GLU A 62 12.63 -2.62 -1.19
C GLU A 62 12.11 -3.41 0.02
N VAL A 63 12.96 -4.20 0.69
CA VAL A 63 12.58 -4.92 1.93
C VAL A 63 12.29 -3.94 3.06
N ILE A 64 13.10 -2.88 3.22
CA ILE A 64 12.87 -1.85 4.24
C ILE A 64 11.57 -1.11 3.94
N ASP A 65 11.35 -0.69 2.69
CA ASP A 65 10.14 0.01 2.29
C ASP A 65 8.89 -0.85 2.49
N PHE A 66 8.95 -2.15 2.15
CA PHE A 66 7.88 -3.11 2.42
C PHE A 66 7.55 -3.18 3.92
N LEU A 67 8.55 -3.28 4.78
CA LEU A 67 8.36 -3.35 6.23
C LEU A 67 7.74 -2.07 6.78
N VAL A 68 8.24 -0.90 6.36
CA VAL A 68 7.73 0.40 6.79
C VAL A 68 6.30 0.58 6.31
N SER A 69 6.03 0.31 5.02
CA SER A 69 4.69 0.39 4.44
C SER A 69 3.69 -0.50 5.17
N ARG A 70 4.09 -1.74 5.49
CA ARG A 70 3.26 -2.67 6.28
C ARG A 70 3.00 -2.16 7.70
N ALA A 71 3.99 -1.56 8.36
CA ALA A 71 3.80 -0.99 9.68
C ALA A 71 2.84 0.21 9.66
N LEU A 72 2.81 0.96 8.56
CA LEU A 72 1.93 2.11 8.37
C LEU A 72 0.50 1.74 7.92
N GLU A 73 0.33 0.62 7.23
CA GLU A 73 -0.96 0.20 6.64
C GLU A 73 -2.14 0.24 7.64
N PRO A 74 -2.03 -0.26 8.89
CA PRO A 74 -3.16 -0.24 9.83
C PRO A 74 -3.63 1.18 10.17
N TYR A 75 -2.71 2.14 10.22
CA TYR A 75 -3.03 3.54 10.51
C TYR A 75 -3.76 4.19 9.34
N VAL A 76 -3.30 3.92 8.11
CA VAL A 76 -3.94 4.40 6.88
C VAL A 76 -5.35 3.83 6.77
N SER A 77 -5.49 2.52 7.00
CA SER A 77 -6.77 1.81 6.98
C SER A 77 -7.75 2.35 8.04
N LEU A 78 -7.28 2.65 9.25
CA LEU A 78 -8.09 3.26 10.30
C LEU A 78 -8.60 4.66 9.89
N VAL A 79 -7.70 5.53 9.42
CA VAL A 79 -8.06 6.90 9.01
C VAL A 79 -9.08 6.87 7.86
N ASN A 80 -8.89 6.00 6.87
CA ASN A 80 -9.83 5.83 5.76
C ASN A 80 -11.21 5.35 6.24
N ALA A 81 -11.26 4.43 7.21
CA ALA A 81 -12.51 3.99 7.82
C ALA A 81 -13.23 5.13 8.56
N MET A 82 -12.49 5.97 9.28
CA MET A 82 -13.04 7.15 9.96
C MET A 82 -13.61 8.16 8.96
N ILE A 83 -12.89 8.46 7.88
CA ILE A 83 -13.36 9.35 6.82
C ILE A 83 -14.68 8.84 6.24
N LYS A 84 -14.75 7.54 5.92
CA LYS A 84 -15.96 6.91 5.39
C LYS A 84 -17.14 7.07 6.35
N LEU A 85 -16.94 6.74 7.63
CA LEU A 85 -17.98 6.87 8.65
C LEU A 85 -18.49 8.32 8.78
N LEU A 86 -17.58 9.28 8.82
CA LEU A 86 -17.94 10.70 8.94
C LEU A 86 -18.72 11.19 7.71
N ASN A 87 -18.33 10.76 6.52
CA ASN A 87 -19.05 11.08 5.28
C ASN A 87 -20.48 10.50 5.29
N ASP A 88 -20.65 9.26 5.74
CA ASP A 88 -21.97 8.63 5.84
C ASP A 88 -22.88 9.37 6.84
N ILE A 89 -22.34 9.76 8.00
CA ILE A 89 -23.07 10.56 9.00
C ILE A 89 -23.45 11.94 8.43
N ALA A 90 -22.51 12.62 7.78
CA ALA A 90 -22.75 13.93 7.20
C ALA A 90 -23.82 13.89 6.12
N TYR A 91 -23.77 12.88 5.24
CA TYR A 91 -24.77 12.64 4.21
C TYR A 91 -26.16 12.43 4.82
N LYS A 92 -26.28 11.56 5.82
CA LYS A 92 -27.57 11.29 6.48
C LYS A 92 -28.18 12.54 7.11
N ARG A 93 -27.38 13.33 7.85
CA ARG A 93 -27.85 14.58 8.47
C ARG A 93 -28.29 15.61 7.43
N LYS A 94 -27.60 15.66 6.29
CA LYS A 94 -27.97 16.53 5.18
C LYS A 94 -29.34 16.13 4.61
N GLU A 95 -29.58 14.84 4.36
CA GLU A 95 -30.88 14.35 3.88
C GLU A 95 -32.02 14.61 4.89
N GLU A 96 -31.80 14.34 6.18
CA GLU A 96 -32.79 14.64 7.25
C GLU A 96 -33.15 16.14 7.31
N THR A 97 -32.15 17.00 7.08
CA THR A 97 -32.33 18.45 7.03
C THR A 97 -33.12 18.86 5.78
N ILE A 98 -32.78 18.33 4.61
CA ILE A 98 -33.48 18.58 3.35
C ILE A 98 -34.96 18.17 3.46
N GLU A 99 -35.23 16.98 3.99
CA GLU A 99 -36.62 16.51 4.20
C GLU A 99 -37.40 17.45 5.12
N THR A 100 -36.77 17.93 6.18
CA THR A 100 -37.41 18.86 7.12
C THR A 100 -37.74 20.19 6.45
N ILE A 101 -36.81 20.75 5.68
CA ILE A 101 -37.04 21.98 4.91
C ILE A 101 -38.15 21.76 3.86
N ALA A 102 -38.11 20.64 3.13
CA ALA A 102 -39.13 20.31 2.12
C ALA A 102 -40.53 20.21 2.73
N ARG A 103 -40.68 19.55 3.89
CA ARG A 103 -41.95 19.49 4.64
C ARG A 103 -42.45 20.88 5.03
N LEU A 104 -41.58 21.77 5.50
CA LEU A 104 -41.97 23.12 5.90
C LEU A 104 -42.48 23.95 4.72
N LEU A 105 -41.81 23.86 3.57
CA LEU A 105 -42.19 24.63 2.37
C LEU A 105 -43.48 24.10 1.73
N THR A 106 -43.68 22.79 1.71
CA THR A 106 -44.87 22.16 1.11
C THR A 106 -46.11 22.22 2.01
N SER A 107 -45.95 22.33 3.33
CA SER A 107 -47.07 22.44 4.27
C SER A 107 -47.72 23.84 4.32
N GLN A 108 -47.16 24.82 3.61
CA GLN A 108 -47.65 26.21 3.58
C GLN A 108 -48.64 26.49 2.43
N GLU A 109 -48.88 25.55 1.52
CA GLU A 109 -49.79 25.75 0.36
C GLU A 109 -51.27 25.48 0.66
N GLY A 110 -51.65 25.29 1.94
CA GLY A 110 -53.00 24.89 2.35
C GLY A 110 -53.71 25.79 3.36
N ARG A 111 -53.30 27.06 3.54
CA ARG A 111 -53.99 28.03 4.40
C ARG A 111 -54.29 29.33 3.67
#